data_AF-A0A6A6I0M6-F1
#
_entry.id   AF-A0A6A6I0M6-F1
#
_cell.length_a   1.000
_cell.length_b   1.000
_cell.length_c   1.000
_cell.angle_alpha   90.00
_cell.angle_beta   90.00
_cell.angle_gamma   90.00
#
_symmetry.space_group_name_H-M   'P 1'
#
loop_
_entity.id
_entity.type
_entity.pdbx_description
1 polymer ?
#
loop_
_entity_poly.entity_id
_entity_poly.type
_entity_poly.pdbx_seq_one_letter_code
_entity_poly.pdbx_strand_id
1 'polypeptide(L)'
;MFKATPCLQKTLRRLPLSTKQAGKEYYKGNRVGSMGTIDKYGRFHPDYDKIRTYVYPNKGIKGFELTPFVSSRFSKNVEVEYQTKWEVPKKTITGEEYLAQWKREGGHDLVDTFQNKPDVWEEPARSKS
;
A
#
# COMPACT_ATOMS: atom_id res chain seq x y z
N MET A 1 15.99 36.34 -5.19
CA MET A 1 14.67 36.21 -4.52
C MET A 1 13.62 36.77 -5.45
N PHE A 2 12.70 35.95 -5.96
CA PHE A 2 11.67 36.40 -6.89
C PHE A 2 10.72 37.37 -6.17
N LYS A 3 10.66 38.62 -6.64
CA LYS A 3 9.72 39.62 -6.13
C LYS A 3 8.50 39.63 -7.04
N ALA A 4 7.31 39.64 -6.44
CA ALA A 4 6.06 39.76 -7.18
C ALA A 4 5.99 41.10 -7.92
N THR A 5 5.37 41.12 -9.10
CA THR A 5 4.99 42.36 -9.77
C THR A 5 3.94 43.12 -8.94
N PRO A 6 3.92 44.47 -9.00
CA PRO A 6 3.04 45.29 -8.15
C PRO A 6 1.55 44.92 -8.21
N CYS A 7 1.07 44.52 -9.39
CA CYS A 7 -0.32 44.10 -9.61
C CYS A 7 -0.70 42.81 -8.86
N LEU A 8 0.26 41.89 -8.65
CA LEU A 8 0.04 40.61 -7.99
C LEU A 8 0.44 40.61 -6.51
N GLN A 9 1.11 41.66 -6.04
CA GLN A 9 1.63 41.74 -4.67
C GLN A 9 0.53 41.61 -3.61
N LYS A 10 -0.64 42.25 -3.82
CA LYS A 10 -1.78 42.19 -2.89
C LYS A 10 -2.42 40.80 -2.83
N THR A 11 -2.54 40.14 -3.97
CA THR A 11 -3.16 38.81 -4.11
C THR A 11 -2.25 37.73 -3.53
N LEU A 12 -0.96 37.76 -3.82
CA LEU A 12 0.01 36.77 -3.35
C LEU A 12 0.20 36.79 -1.83
N ARG A 13 0.03 37.95 -1.16
CA ARG A 13 0.11 38.05 0.32
C ARG A 13 -0.96 37.26 1.05
N ARG A 14 -2.08 36.94 0.39
CA ARG A 14 -3.19 36.18 0.99
C ARG A 14 -3.10 34.67 0.73
N LEU A 15 -2.14 34.23 -0.08
CA LEU A 15 -1.94 32.81 -0.31
C LEU A 15 -1.32 32.15 0.93
N PRO A 16 -1.63 30.87 1.21
CA PRO A 16 -0.99 30.14 2.30
C PRO A 16 0.52 30.09 2.12
N LEU A 17 1.26 30.46 3.18
CA LEU A 17 2.72 30.43 3.18
C LEU A 17 3.26 29.02 2.90
N SER A 18 4.16 28.92 1.93
CA SER A 18 4.96 27.73 1.67
C SER A 18 6.29 27.78 2.43
N THR A 19 6.96 26.63 2.52
CA THR A 19 8.29 26.50 3.14
C THR A 19 9.37 27.35 2.49
N LYS A 20 9.15 27.86 1.27
CA LYS A 20 10.13 28.62 0.49
C LYS A 20 9.86 30.12 0.46
N GLN A 21 8.72 30.55 1.00
CA GLN A 21 8.30 31.96 0.99
C GLN A 21 8.65 32.69 2.29
N ALA A 22 8.78 31.95 3.40
CA ALA A 22 9.05 32.53 4.70
C ALA A 22 10.55 32.57 5.02
N GLY A 23 10.92 33.35 6.04
CA GLY A 23 12.29 33.48 6.54
C GLY A 23 12.75 32.26 7.34
N LYS A 24 13.91 32.41 8.02
CA LYS A 24 14.64 31.31 8.69
C LYS A 24 13.84 30.57 9.78
N GLU A 25 12.98 31.27 10.51
CA GLU A 25 12.27 30.74 11.68
C GLU A 25 10.97 29.98 11.33
N TYR A 26 10.56 29.99 10.06
CA TYR A 26 9.31 29.35 9.67
C TYR A 26 9.53 27.91 9.25
N TYR A 27 9.10 26.98 10.11
CA TYR A 27 9.01 25.57 9.77
C TYR A 27 7.57 25.18 9.42
N LYS A 28 7.40 24.48 8.29
CA LYS A 28 6.11 23.88 7.89
C LYS A 28 6.35 22.44 7.47
N GLY A 29 5.65 21.51 8.14
CA GLY A 29 5.76 20.08 7.87
C GLY A 29 5.01 19.63 6.60
N ASN A 30 5.41 18.48 6.06
CA ASN A 30 4.83 17.87 4.85
C ASN A 30 3.98 16.61 5.15
N ARG A 31 3.37 16.54 6.35
CA ARG A 31 2.58 15.38 6.80
C ARG A 31 3.33 14.04 6.81
N VAL A 32 4.64 14.07 7.02
CA VAL A 32 5.47 12.84 7.11
C VAL A 32 5.13 12.00 8.34
N GLY A 33 4.51 12.58 9.37
CA GLY A 33 4.23 11.94 10.66
C GLY A 33 5.37 12.13 11.66
N SER A 34 5.09 11.91 12.95
CA SER A 34 6.13 11.87 13.98
C SER A 34 6.81 10.49 13.97
N MET A 35 8.12 10.48 13.77
CA MET A 35 8.94 9.25 13.73
C MET A 35 9.81 9.11 14.99
N GLY A 36 9.57 9.93 16.01
CA GLY A 36 10.48 10.06 17.13
C GLY A 36 10.28 11.34 17.93
N THR A 37 11.26 11.68 18.74
CA THR A 37 11.23 12.84 19.64
C THR A 37 12.47 13.72 19.46
N ILE A 38 12.32 15.03 19.70
CA ILE A 38 13.45 15.97 19.75
C ILE A 38 13.76 16.21 21.23
N ASP A 39 15.02 16.07 21.62
CA ASP A 39 15.45 16.33 22.99
C ASP A 39 15.57 17.84 23.29
N LYS A 40 15.83 18.18 24.56
CA LYS A 40 16.02 19.58 24.98
C LYS A 40 17.24 20.27 24.34
N TYR A 41 18.11 19.52 23.68
CA TYR A 41 19.30 20.02 22.98
C TYR A 41 19.10 20.11 21.46
N GLY A 42 17.89 19.82 20.95
CA GLY A 42 17.56 19.86 19.53
C GLY A 42 17.95 18.62 18.74
N ARG A 43 18.37 17.53 19.39
CA ARG A 43 18.73 16.26 18.73
C ARG A 43 17.49 15.40 18.52
N PHE A 44 17.38 14.80 17.33
CA PHE A 44 16.28 13.90 17.00
C PHE A 44 16.62 12.46 17.38
N HIS A 45 15.70 11.80 18.09
CA HIS A 45 15.78 10.40 18.51
C HIS A 45 14.66 9.59 17.81
N PRO A 46 15.00 8.66 16.91
CA PRO A 46 14.01 7.86 16.19
C PRO A 46 13.34 6.83 17.11
N ASP A 47 12.04 6.63 16.91
CA ASP A 47 11.22 5.59 17.54
C ASP A 47 10.87 4.54 16.48
N TYR A 48 11.50 3.36 16.56
CA TYR A 48 11.38 2.31 15.54
C TYR A 48 9.99 1.67 15.49
N ASP A 49 9.20 1.78 16.55
CA ASP A 49 7.82 1.29 16.56
C ASP A 49 6.89 2.16 15.70
N LYS A 50 7.29 3.42 15.45
CA LYS A 50 6.55 4.37 14.59
C LYS A 50 7.04 4.37 13.14
N ILE A 51 8.21 3.80 12.87
CA ILE A 51 8.80 3.79 11.53
C ILE A 51 8.06 2.77 10.66
N ARG A 52 7.41 3.26 9.61
CA ARG A 52 6.69 2.42 8.64
C ARG A 52 7.68 1.64 7.77
N THR A 53 7.47 0.33 7.66
CA THR A 53 8.16 -0.55 6.71
C THR A 53 7.18 -0.98 5.62
N TYR A 54 7.72 -1.28 4.44
CA TYR A 54 6.97 -1.88 3.34
C TYR A 54 7.45 -3.31 3.16
N VAL A 55 6.65 -4.27 3.62
CA VAL A 55 7.02 -5.69 3.60
C VAL A 55 6.88 -6.22 2.18
N TYR A 56 8.01 -6.54 1.57
CA TYR A 56 8.06 -7.23 0.30
C TYR A 56 7.88 -8.74 0.54
N PRO A 57 7.01 -9.46 -0.21
CA PRO A 57 6.84 -10.89 -0.02
C PRO A 57 8.16 -11.63 -0.27
N ASN A 58 8.52 -12.56 0.62
CA ASN A 58 9.79 -13.29 0.49
C ASN A 58 9.74 -14.39 -0.58
N LYS A 59 8.54 -14.84 -0.96
CA LYS A 59 8.31 -15.98 -1.86
C LYS A 59 7.23 -15.66 -2.89
N GLY A 60 7.25 -16.39 -3.99
CA GLY A 60 6.17 -16.37 -4.99
C GLY A 60 6.16 -15.12 -5.88
N ILE A 61 7.28 -14.40 -5.97
CA ILE A 61 7.38 -13.21 -6.83
C ILE A 61 8.13 -13.51 -8.13
N LYS A 62 9.20 -14.31 -8.04
CA LYS A 62 9.94 -14.73 -9.22
C LYS A 62 9.08 -15.72 -10.02
N GLY A 63 8.72 -15.37 -11.25
CA GLY A 63 7.85 -16.18 -12.09
C GLY A 63 6.36 -16.08 -11.74
N PHE A 64 5.95 -15.08 -10.96
CA PHE A 64 4.54 -14.86 -10.66
C PHE A 64 3.77 -14.48 -11.92
N GLU A 65 2.74 -15.24 -12.25
CA GLU A 65 1.99 -15.09 -13.51
C GLU A 65 1.02 -13.90 -13.48
N LEU A 66 0.60 -13.45 -12.29
CA LEU A 66 -0.31 -12.32 -12.18
C LEU A 66 0.41 -11.02 -12.49
N THR A 67 -0.12 -10.28 -13.45
CA THR A 67 0.35 -8.94 -13.84
C THR A 67 -0.71 -7.90 -13.47
N PRO A 68 -0.39 -6.59 -13.41
CA PRO A 68 -1.39 -5.56 -13.15
C PRO A 68 -2.42 -5.40 -14.28
N PHE A 69 -2.34 -6.19 -15.35
CA PHE A 69 -3.23 -6.13 -16.50
C PHE A 69 -3.90 -7.47 -16.76
N VAL A 70 -5.10 -7.40 -17.34
CA VAL A 70 -5.85 -8.56 -17.84
C VAL A 70 -6.09 -8.35 -19.34
N SER A 71 -6.11 -9.43 -20.12
CA SER A 71 -6.43 -9.36 -21.55
C SER A 71 -7.85 -8.83 -21.77
N SER A 72 -8.01 -7.91 -22.72
CA SER A 72 -9.31 -7.30 -23.07
C SER A 72 -10.34 -8.30 -23.60
N ARG A 73 -9.91 -9.51 -23.96
CA ARG A 73 -10.80 -10.60 -24.43
C ARG A 73 -11.57 -11.27 -23.30
N PHE A 74 -11.14 -11.14 -22.04
CA PHE A 74 -11.86 -11.72 -20.91
C PHE A 74 -13.13 -10.91 -20.61
N SER A 75 -14.23 -11.61 -20.36
CA SER A 75 -15.46 -11.00 -19.86
C SER A 75 -15.24 -10.48 -18.43
N LYS A 76 -15.92 -9.39 -18.08
CA LYS A 76 -15.90 -8.83 -16.72
C LYS A 76 -16.80 -9.58 -15.73
N ASN A 77 -17.49 -10.60 -16.21
CA ASN A 77 -18.49 -11.33 -15.44
C ASN A 77 -17.83 -12.53 -14.78
N VAL A 78 -18.29 -12.86 -13.58
CA VAL A 78 -17.88 -14.08 -12.89
C VAL A 78 -18.95 -15.13 -13.11
N GLU A 79 -18.51 -16.37 -13.29
CA GLU A 79 -19.40 -17.52 -13.35
C GLU A 79 -19.97 -17.76 -11.95
N VAL A 80 -21.28 -17.55 -11.79
CA VAL A 80 -21.98 -17.71 -10.49
C VAL A 80 -22.52 -19.13 -10.34
N GLU A 81 -22.82 -19.78 -11.46
CA GLU A 81 -23.32 -21.14 -11.53
C GLU A 81 -22.62 -21.85 -12.68
N TYR A 82 -22.11 -23.06 -12.41
CA TYR A 82 -21.30 -23.82 -13.35
C TYR A 82 -21.95 -23.90 -14.73
N GLN A 83 -21.29 -23.27 -15.69
CA GLN A 83 -21.56 -23.21 -17.12
C GLN A 83 -22.93 -22.65 -17.51
N THR A 84 -23.68 -22.06 -16.57
CA THR A 84 -25.09 -21.73 -16.79
C THR A 84 -25.39 -20.26 -16.55
N LYS A 85 -24.69 -19.60 -15.62
CA LYS A 85 -25.01 -18.21 -15.24
C LYS A 85 -23.77 -17.35 -15.02
N TRP A 86 -23.71 -16.25 -15.77
CA TRP A 86 -22.69 -15.21 -15.65
C TRP A 86 -23.31 -13.95 -15.05
N GLU A 87 -22.80 -13.48 -13.93
CA GLU A 87 -23.25 -12.23 -13.32
C GLU A 87 -22.06 -11.31 -13.04
N VAL A 88 -22.35 -10.02 -12.93
CA VAL A 88 -21.37 -9.07 -12.38
C VAL A 88 -21.23 -9.41 -10.90
N PRO A 89 -20.02 -9.70 -10.40
CA PRO A 89 -19.83 -10.07 -9.01
C PRO A 89 -20.34 -8.95 -8.10
N LYS A 90 -21.06 -9.32 -7.04
CA LYS A 90 -21.49 -8.36 -6.02
C LYS A 90 -20.25 -7.69 -5.42
N LYS A 91 -20.29 -6.37 -5.27
CA LYS A 91 -19.18 -5.57 -4.72
C LYS A 91 -18.89 -5.87 -3.24
N THR A 92 -19.89 -6.35 -2.52
CA THR A 92 -19.84 -6.63 -1.08
C THR A 92 -20.29 -8.05 -0.83
N ILE A 93 -19.55 -8.77 0.01
CA ILE A 93 -19.95 -10.09 0.54
C ILE A 93 -20.53 -9.91 1.95
N THR A 94 -21.64 -10.59 2.22
CA THR A 94 -22.25 -10.63 3.57
C THR A 94 -21.53 -11.67 4.43
N GLY A 95 -21.54 -11.50 5.76
CA GLY A 95 -20.91 -12.47 6.67
C GLY A 95 -21.47 -13.90 6.52
N GLU A 96 -22.78 -14.03 6.27
CA GLU A 96 -23.42 -15.33 6.00
C GLU A 96 -22.96 -15.97 4.68
N GLU A 97 -22.84 -15.16 3.61
CA GLU A 97 -22.34 -15.59 2.30
C GLU A 97 -20.88 -16.08 2.42
N TYR A 98 -20.05 -15.34 3.17
CA TYR A 98 -18.68 -15.74 3.48
C TYR A 98 -18.62 -17.06 4.25
N LEU A 99 -19.41 -17.20 5.31
CA LEU A 99 -19.44 -18.42 6.12
C LEU A 99 -19.90 -19.64 5.29
N ALA A 100 -20.90 -19.45 4.42
CA ALA A 100 -21.36 -20.48 3.50
C ALA A 100 -20.26 -20.90 2.52
N GLN A 101 -19.49 -19.93 1.99
CA GLN A 101 -18.35 -20.20 1.13
C GLN A 101 -17.23 -20.95 1.85
N TRP A 102 -16.83 -20.49 3.04
CA TRP A 102 -15.82 -21.16 3.86
C TRP A 102 -16.20 -22.61 4.19
N LYS A 103 -17.47 -22.87 4.52
CA LYS A 103 -17.98 -24.25 4.72
C LYS A 103 -17.89 -25.09 3.45
N ARG A 104 -18.17 -24.50 2.27
CA ARG A 104 -18.09 -25.18 0.98
C ARG A 104 -16.65 -25.53 0.60
N GLU A 105 -15.70 -24.67 0.93
CA GLU A 105 -14.27 -24.86 0.69
C GLU A 105 -13.60 -25.83 1.68
N GLY A 106 -14.36 -26.33 2.67
CA GLY A 106 -13.92 -27.40 3.57
C GLY A 106 -14.13 -27.11 5.05
N GLY A 107 -14.50 -25.88 5.43
CA GLY A 107 -14.85 -25.54 6.81
C GLY A 107 -13.70 -25.72 7.81
N HIS A 108 -12.46 -25.66 7.34
CA HIS A 108 -11.27 -25.69 8.16
C HIS A 108 -10.26 -24.70 7.58
N ASP A 109 -9.62 -23.95 8.46
CA ASP A 109 -8.53 -23.09 8.04
C ASP A 109 -7.32 -23.98 7.76
N LEU A 110 -6.82 -23.94 6.53
CA LEU A 110 -5.50 -24.46 6.22
C LEU A 110 -4.50 -23.53 6.91
N VAL A 111 -4.14 -23.87 8.14
CA VAL A 111 -3.00 -23.25 8.79
C VAL A 111 -1.79 -23.68 7.97
N ASP A 112 -1.16 -22.72 7.29
CA ASP A 112 0.14 -22.90 6.64
C ASP A 112 1.17 -23.31 7.70
N THR A 113 1.17 -24.58 8.06
CA THR A 113 2.22 -25.20 8.85
C THR A 113 3.45 -25.28 7.95
N PHE A 114 4.64 -25.08 8.52
CA PHE A 114 5.89 -25.00 7.78
C PHE A 114 6.18 -26.22 6.85
N GLN A 115 5.45 -27.33 7.03
CA GLN A 115 5.54 -28.55 6.23
C GLN A 115 4.63 -28.57 4.99
N ASN A 116 3.54 -27.80 4.97
CA ASN A 116 2.51 -27.83 3.92
C ASN A 116 2.58 -26.63 2.96
N LYS A 117 3.68 -25.88 2.98
CA LYS A 117 3.93 -24.88 1.95
C LYS A 117 4.19 -25.61 0.64
N PRO A 118 3.51 -25.26 -0.48
CA PRO A 118 3.96 -25.75 -1.78
C PRO A 118 5.45 -25.44 -1.90
N ASP A 119 6.22 -26.40 -2.40
CA ASP A 119 7.65 -26.24 -2.64
C ASP A 119 7.83 -25.14 -3.69
N VAL A 120 7.86 -23.89 -3.22
CA VAL A 120 8.19 -22.73 -4.05
C VAL A 120 9.68 -22.87 -4.30
N TRP A 121 10.02 -23.45 -5.46
CA TRP A 121 11.37 -23.59 -5.95
C TRP A 121 12.10 -22.25 -5.89
N GLU A 122 12.92 -22.05 -4.86
CA GLU A 122 13.88 -20.96 -4.83
C GLU A 122 15.28 -21.57 -4.77
N GLU A 123 16.04 -21.38 -5.85
CA GLU A 123 17.50 -21.42 -5.77
C GLU A 123 17.92 -20.36 -4.74
N PRO A 124 18.76 -20.70 -3.74
CA PRO A 124 19.29 -19.71 -2.82
C PRO A 124 20.00 -18.62 -3.63
N ALA A 125 19.76 -17.36 -3.25
CA ALA A 125 20.39 -16.21 -3.89
C ALA A 125 21.90 -16.48 -4.03
N ARG A 126 22.39 -16.54 -5.27
CA ARG A 126 23.83 -16.70 -5.54
C ARG A 126 24.60 -15.71 -4.68
N SER A 127 25.44 -16.23 -3.78
CA SER A 127 26.42 -15.42 -3.07
C SER A 127 27.22 -14.66 -4.12
N LYS A 128 27.17 -13.33 -4.08
CA LYS A 128 28.04 -12.52 -4.91
C LYS A 128 29.48 -12.83 -4.49
N SER A 129 30.22 -13.48 -5.39
CA SER A 129 31.68 -13.66 -5.35
C SER A 129 32.38 -12.31 -5.40
#